data_AF-A0A3N0ZC16-F1
#
_entry.id   AF-A0A3N0ZC16-F1
#
_cell.length_a   1.000
_cell.length_b   1.000
_cell.length_c   1.000
_cell.angle_alpha   90.00
_cell.angle_beta   90.00
_cell.angle_gamma   90.00
#
_symmetry.space_group_name_H-M   'P 1'
#
loop_
_entity.id
_entity.type
_entity.pdbx_description
1 polymer ?
#
loop_
_entity_poly.entity_id
_entity_poly.type
_entity_poly.pdbx_seq_one_letter_code
_entity_poly.pdbx_strand_id
1 'polypeptide(L)'
;MGKFEIEGIEYELENFYDLEYTIQKMNEVLNRFGLEKVIRSQNFIRHLHLHIAVKLSKDLNIPQNSVIFEANLRNKKVDLAIMEGNQPKVLITIRSQTSSIKKNFTNNINSLQGEVVSLKTYYPDSYIALVFLLKRTDLSSKTDCLEYYNENIPKKLIPLINTSIPTKDRFDAALIIIWDIDNNGNIYLEKDNFFAKIYNVDNFLKDINSIISPQKITSQFSLSDLDLINVRNYLTIKS
;
A
#
# COMPACT_ATOMS: atom_id res chain seq x y z
N MET A 1 -15.82 -10.07 16.01
CA MET A 1 -14.65 -9.78 15.15
C MET A 1 -13.73 -10.98 15.24
N GLY A 2 -13.43 -11.60 14.11
CA GLY A 2 -13.04 -13.01 14.06
C GLY A 2 -11.55 -13.23 13.90
N LYS A 3 -11.02 -14.20 14.64
CA LYS A 3 -9.80 -14.91 14.27
C LYS A 3 -10.07 -15.72 13.02
N PHE A 4 -9.11 -15.78 12.10
CA PHE A 4 -9.20 -16.60 10.91
C PHE A 4 -7.85 -17.15 10.51
N GLU A 5 -7.86 -18.32 9.91
CA GLU A 5 -6.65 -18.98 9.45
C GLU A 5 -6.62 -19.01 7.92
N ILE A 6 -5.46 -18.70 7.34
CA ILE A 6 -5.15 -18.86 5.92
C ILE A 6 -3.86 -19.62 5.80
N GLU A 7 -3.92 -20.75 5.10
CA GLU A 7 -2.77 -21.60 4.82
C GLU A 7 -1.93 -21.91 6.07
N GLY A 8 -2.57 -22.08 7.24
CA GLY A 8 -1.92 -22.35 8.52
C GLY A 8 -1.31 -21.16 9.25
N ILE A 9 -1.62 -19.94 8.84
CA ILE A 9 -1.26 -18.70 9.53
C ILE A 9 -2.54 -18.13 10.15
N GLU A 10 -2.51 -17.86 11.45
CA GLU A 10 -3.63 -17.26 12.16
C GLU A 10 -3.61 -15.73 12.07
N TYR A 11 -4.78 -15.14 11.90
CA TYR A 11 -4.98 -13.71 11.73
C TYR A 11 -6.09 -13.19 12.62
N GLU A 12 -5.86 -12.03 13.22
CA GLU A 12 -6.81 -11.19 13.92
C GLU A 12 -7.02 -9.92 13.10
N LEU A 13 -8.19 -9.78 12.46
CA LEU A 13 -8.48 -8.68 11.54
C LEU A 13 -8.30 -7.31 12.22
N GLU A 14 -8.73 -7.23 13.47
CA GLU A 14 -8.68 -5.99 14.23
C GLU A 14 -7.26 -5.48 14.37
N ASN A 15 -6.29 -6.36 14.61
CA ASN A 15 -4.87 -6.03 14.85
C ASN A 15 -4.13 -5.53 13.62
N PHE A 16 -4.71 -5.62 12.41
CA PHE A 16 -4.13 -4.98 11.23
C PHE A 16 -4.10 -3.46 11.33
N TYR A 17 -4.72 -2.84 12.35
CA TYR A 17 -4.48 -1.42 12.65
C TYR A 17 -3.02 -1.13 13.01
N ASP A 18 -2.30 -2.13 13.53
CA ASP A 18 -0.90 -2.05 13.92
C ASP A 18 0.02 -2.55 12.79
N LEU A 19 0.98 -1.69 12.43
CA LEU A 19 1.97 -2.02 11.40
C LEU A 19 2.90 -3.13 11.89
N GLU A 20 3.25 -3.19 13.17
CA GLU A 20 4.16 -4.21 13.71
C GLU A 20 3.52 -5.60 13.64
N TYR A 21 2.24 -5.71 13.99
CA TYR A 21 1.45 -6.92 13.76
C TYR A 21 1.41 -7.31 12.27
N THR A 22 1.25 -6.33 11.37
CA THR A 22 1.25 -6.58 9.92
C THR A 22 2.60 -7.15 9.46
N ILE A 23 3.71 -6.57 9.93
CA ILE A 23 5.07 -7.06 9.64
C ILE A 23 5.30 -8.46 10.24
N GLN A 24 4.80 -8.72 11.45
CA GLN A 24 4.85 -10.06 12.04
C GLN A 24 4.15 -11.09 11.13
N LYS A 25 2.97 -10.78 10.60
CA LYS A 25 2.29 -11.70 9.68
C LYS A 25 3.02 -11.87 8.36
N MET A 26 3.63 -10.81 7.84
CA MET A 26 4.52 -10.93 6.68
C MET A 26 5.72 -11.85 6.96
N ASN A 27 6.28 -11.83 8.18
CA ASN A 27 7.33 -12.75 8.63
C ASN A 27 6.84 -14.20 8.71
N GLU A 28 5.66 -14.43 9.30
CA GLU A 28 5.07 -15.77 9.38
C GLU A 28 4.88 -16.38 7.98
N VAL A 29 4.40 -15.58 7.02
CA VAL A 29 4.26 -15.98 5.61
C VAL A 29 5.62 -16.29 4.97
N LEU A 30 6.61 -15.41 5.16
CA LEU A 30 7.97 -15.63 4.65
C LEU A 30 8.59 -16.92 5.17
N ASN A 31 8.51 -17.15 6.48
CA ASN A 31 9.09 -18.33 7.13
C ASN A 31 8.42 -19.62 6.67
N ARG A 32 7.11 -19.58 6.41
CA ARG A 32 6.35 -20.75 6.00
C ARG A 32 6.55 -21.14 4.54
N PHE A 33 6.58 -20.16 3.64
CA PHE A 33 6.55 -20.42 2.19
C PHE A 33 7.85 -20.10 1.47
N GLY A 34 8.82 -19.49 2.15
CA GLY A 34 10.10 -19.09 1.60
C GLY A 34 10.05 -17.76 0.85
N LEU A 35 11.16 -17.04 0.92
CA LEU A 35 11.32 -15.67 0.43
C LEU A 35 10.91 -15.49 -1.05
N GLU A 36 11.42 -16.36 -1.93
CA GLU A 36 11.18 -16.23 -3.37
C GLU A 36 9.71 -16.42 -3.74
N LYS A 37 9.03 -17.40 -3.14
CA LYS A 37 7.62 -17.71 -3.41
C LYS A 37 6.73 -16.57 -2.93
N VAL A 38 6.99 -16.07 -1.73
CA VAL A 38 6.18 -15.03 -1.09
C VAL A 38 6.32 -13.70 -1.80
N ILE A 39 7.54 -13.28 -2.16
CA ILE A 39 7.77 -11.98 -2.80
C ILE A 39 7.29 -11.96 -4.26
N ARG A 40 7.30 -13.10 -4.95
CA ARG A 40 6.69 -13.22 -6.27
C ARG A 40 5.17 -13.27 -6.22
N SER A 41 4.60 -13.71 -5.10
CA SER A 41 3.15 -13.69 -4.87
C SER A 41 2.69 -12.28 -4.49
N GLN A 42 1.53 -11.85 -5.00
CA GLN A 42 0.88 -10.62 -4.52
C GLN A 42 0.59 -10.67 -3.00
N ASN A 43 0.64 -11.85 -2.37
CA ASN A 43 0.23 -12.02 -0.97
C ASN A 43 1.13 -11.31 0.02
N PHE A 44 2.40 -11.08 -0.31
CA PHE A 44 3.28 -10.28 0.53
C PHE A 44 2.74 -8.87 0.73
N ILE A 45 2.32 -8.21 -0.36
CA ILE A 45 1.84 -6.83 -0.32
C ILE A 45 0.39 -6.72 0.16
N ARG A 46 -0.42 -7.79 0.01
CA ARG A 46 -1.81 -7.82 0.47
C ARG A 46 -2.00 -7.61 1.98
N HIS A 47 -1.01 -7.98 2.80
CA HIS A 47 -1.02 -7.68 4.24
C HIS A 47 -0.97 -6.16 4.47
N LEU A 48 -0.15 -5.46 3.68
CA LEU A 48 -0.09 -4.00 3.71
C LEU A 48 -1.40 -3.37 3.21
N HIS A 49 -2.08 -3.98 2.23
CA HIS A 49 -3.39 -3.49 1.79
C HIS A 49 -4.40 -3.52 2.95
N LEU A 50 -4.44 -4.62 3.70
CA LEU A 50 -5.30 -4.77 4.89
C LEU A 50 -4.95 -3.74 5.96
N HIS A 51 -3.67 -3.56 6.25
CA HIS A 51 -3.21 -2.56 7.22
C HIS A 51 -3.72 -1.16 6.87
N ILE A 52 -3.50 -0.73 5.64
CA ILE A 52 -3.90 0.61 5.17
C ILE A 52 -5.42 0.77 5.22
N ALA A 53 -6.19 -0.22 4.78
CA ALA A 53 -7.65 -0.17 4.81
C ALA A 53 -8.21 -0.07 6.25
N VAL A 54 -7.69 -0.91 7.17
CA VAL A 54 -8.13 -0.89 8.57
C VAL A 54 -7.76 0.42 9.24
N LYS A 55 -6.57 0.94 8.98
CA LYS A 55 -6.09 2.19 9.57
C LYS A 55 -6.87 3.41 9.04
N LEU A 56 -7.17 3.46 7.75
CA LEU A 56 -8.05 4.48 7.17
C LEU A 56 -9.45 4.44 7.79
N SER A 57 -10.04 3.26 7.96
CA SER A 57 -11.38 3.14 8.53
C SER A 57 -11.43 3.57 10.01
N LYS A 58 -10.43 3.15 10.81
CA LYS A 58 -10.37 3.46 12.25
C LYS A 58 -9.98 4.92 12.52
N ASP A 59 -8.86 5.37 11.97
CA ASP A 59 -8.28 6.66 12.36
C ASP A 59 -9.03 7.83 11.73
N LEU A 60 -9.64 7.63 10.56
CA LEU A 60 -10.37 8.67 9.84
C LEU A 60 -11.90 8.53 9.96
N ASN A 61 -12.39 7.57 10.73
CA ASN A 61 -13.81 7.21 10.83
C ASN A 61 -14.47 7.00 9.46
N ILE A 62 -13.71 6.57 8.46
CA ILE A 62 -14.28 6.21 7.16
C ILE A 62 -15.13 4.96 7.39
N PRO A 63 -16.42 4.99 7.01
CA PRO A 63 -17.26 3.82 7.11
C PRO A 63 -16.53 2.66 6.45
N GLN A 64 -16.48 1.55 7.18
CA GLN A 64 -15.99 0.28 6.67
C GLN A 64 -16.57 0.07 5.25
N ASN A 65 -17.79 0.51 4.99
CA ASN A 65 -18.36 0.31 3.69
C ASN A 65 -17.52 0.83 2.52
N SER A 66 -16.96 2.00 2.74
CA SER A 66 -16.45 2.83 1.67
C SER A 66 -15.09 2.36 1.18
N VAL A 67 -14.39 1.45 1.87
CA VAL A 67 -13.06 0.99 1.46
C VAL A 67 -13.15 -0.32 0.67
N ILE A 68 -12.86 -0.25 -0.62
CA ILE A 68 -12.95 -1.36 -1.56
C ILE A 68 -11.54 -1.84 -1.94
N PHE A 69 -11.26 -3.12 -1.75
CA PHE A 69 -10.03 -3.77 -2.21
C PHE A 69 -10.12 -4.09 -3.69
N GLU A 70 -8.99 -3.99 -4.39
CA GLU A 70 -8.87 -4.47 -5.76
C GLU A 70 -9.98 -3.88 -6.66
N ALA A 71 -10.34 -2.61 -6.44
CA ALA A 71 -11.51 -1.98 -7.03
C ALA A 71 -11.38 -1.90 -8.56
N ASN A 72 -12.37 -2.46 -9.26
CA ASN A 72 -12.43 -2.46 -10.72
C ASN A 72 -13.04 -1.14 -11.19
N LEU A 73 -12.21 -0.25 -11.72
CA LEU A 73 -12.61 1.01 -12.33
C LEU A 73 -12.71 0.83 -13.86
N ARG A 74 -13.32 1.81 -14.54
CA ARG A 74 -13.59 1.75 -15.98
C ARG A 74 -12.33 1.53 -16.83
N ASN A 75 -11.21 2.12 -16.42
CA ASN A 75 -9.96 2.10 -17.18
C ASN A 75 -8.89 1.17 -16.57
N LYS A 76 -9.01 0.79 -15.29
CA LYS A 76 -8.05 -0.08 -14.61
C LYS A 76 -8.56 -0.60 -13.27
N LYS A 77 -7.83 -1.57 -12.72
CA LYS A 77 -7.98 -2.02 -11.34
C LYS A 77 -7.04 -1.23 -10.42
N VAL A 78 -7.52 -0.77 -9.26
CA VAL A 78 -6.70 -0.12 -8.22
C VAL A 78 -6.59 -1.02 -6.98
N ASP A 79 -5.55 -0.84 -6.18
CA ASP A 79 -5.30 -1.71 -5.02
C ASP A 79 -6.30 -1.46 -3.89
N LEU A 80 -6.60 -0.19 -3.59
CA LEU A 80 -7.66 0.23 -2.68
C LEU A 80 -8.39 1.45 -3.26
N ALA A 81 -9.69 1.57 -3.00
CA ALA A 81 -10.48 2.76 -3.28
C ALA A 81 -11.34 3.13 -2.07
N ILE A 82 -11.45 4.42 -1.76
CA ILE A 82 -12.45 4.97 -0.85
C ILE A 82 -13.58 5.54 -1.71
N MET A 83 -14.78 5.01 -1.56
CA MET A 83 -15.96 5.34 -2.36
C MET A 83 -16.91 6.28 -1.60
N GLU A 84 -17.40 7.30 -2.32
CA GLU A 84 -18.49 8.17 -1.92
C GLU A 84 -19.65 7.96 -2.91
N GLY A 85 -20.71 7.31 -2.44
CA GLY A 85 -21.76 6.75 -3.30
C GLY A 85 -21.15 5.76 -4.28
N ASN A 86 -21.31 6.06 -5.57
CA ASN A 86 -20.76 5.26 -6.68
C ASN A 86 -19.50 5.90 -7.31
N GLN A 87 -18.97 6.97 -6.71
CA GLN A 87 -17.80 7.68 -7.22
C GLN A 87 -16.57 7.40 -6.34
N PRO A 88 -15.41 7.11 -6.93
CA PRO A 88 -14.18 7.00 -6.15
C PRO A 88 -13.77 8.38 -5.64
N LYS A 89 -13.57 8.51 -4.34
CA LYS A 89 -13.05 9.74 -3.71
C LYS A 89 -11.53 9.71 -3.59
N VAL A 90 -11.00 8.59 -3.13
CA VAL A 90 -9.56 8.36 -3.01
C VAL A 90 -9.23 7.04 -3.67
N LEU A 91 -8.21 7.03 -4.52
CA LEU A 91 -7.68 5.86 -5.19
C LEU A 91 -6.26 5.63 -4.70
N ILE A 92 -5.99 4.49 -4.08
CA ILE A 92 -4.68 4.21 -3.49
C ILE A 92 -4.04 3.09 -4.27
N THR A 93 -2.86 3.39 -4.80
CA THR A 93 -1.99 2.45 -5.48
C THR A 93 -0.92 1.97 -4.51
N ILE A 94 -0.74 0.67 -4.40
CA ILE A 94 0.25 0.06 -3.51
C ILE A 94 1.29 -0.69 -4.37
N ARG A 95 2.56 -0.34 -4.24
CA ARG A 95 3.66 -0.94 -5.01
C ARG A 95 4.72 -1.51 -4.10
N SER A 96 5.35 -2.59 -4.54
CA SER A 96 6.53 -3.16 -3.91
C SER A 96 7.65 -3.34 -4.91
N GLN A 97 8.87 -3.01 -4.50
CA GLN A 97 10.08 -3.30 -5.27
C GLN A 97 11.13 -3.95 -4.38
N THR A 98 11.45 -5.19 -4.71
CA THR A 98 12.26 -6.09 -3.86
C THR A 98 13.50 -6.66 -4.56
N SER A 99 13.51 -6.65 -5.90
CA SER A 99 14.57 -7.24 -6.71
C SER A 99 14.84 -6.41 -7.96
N SER A 100 16.05 -6.53 -8.51
CA SER A 100 16.52 -5.75 -9.67
C SER A 100 16.21 -4.25 -9.52
N ILE A 101 16.35 -3.72 -8.31
CA ILE A 101 15.91 -2.40 -7.87
C ILE A 101 16.54 -1.33 -8.77
N LYS A 102 17.88 -1.27 -8.83
CA LYS A 102 18.59 -0.26 -9.60
C LYS A 102 18.26 -0.30 -11.10
N LYS A 103 17.99 -1.50 -11.64
CA LYS A 103 17.66 -1.71 -13.06
C LYS A 103 16.25 -1.24 -13.39
N ASN A 104 15.29 -1.50 -12.50
CA ASN A 104 13.86 -1.33 -12.76
C ASN A 104 13.25 -0.09 -12.11
N PHE A 105 13.97 0.61 -11.22
CA PHE A 105 13.43 1.75 -10.48
C PHE A 105 12.84 2.82 -11.41
N THR A 106 13.61 3.28 -12.41
CA THR A 106 13.12 4.28 -13.38
C THR A 106 11.87 3.80 -14.12
N ASN A 107 11.83 2.53 -14.55
CA ASN A 107 10.68 1.98 -15.26
C ASN A 107 9.43 1.93 -14.37
N ASN A 108 9.60 1.55 -13.10
CA ASN A 108 8.51 1.57 -12.12
C ASN A 108 7.98 3.00 -11.88
N ILE A 109 8.87 3.98 -11.77
CA ILE A 109 8.49 5.40 -11.63
C ILE A 109 7.71 5.88 -12.86
N ASN A 110 8.19 5.57 -14.07
CA ASN A 110 7.48 5.93 -15.30
C ASN A 110 6.09 5.26 -15.40
N SER A 111 5.99 4.00 -14.96
CA SER A 111 4.70 3.30 -14.89
C SER A 111 3.75 3.98 -13.90
N LEU A 112 4.25 4.39 -12.73
CA LEU A 112 3.46 5.13 -11.72
C LEU A 112 2.98 6.48 -12.26
N GLN A 113 3.83 7.19 -13.02
CA GLN A 113 3.44 8.44 -13.66
C GLN A 113 2.31 8.24 -14.68
N GLY A 114 2.43 7.24 -15.56
CA GLY A 114 1.36 6.91 -16.52
C GLY A 114 0.06 6.51 -15.82
N GLU A 115 0.19 5.80 -14.69
CA GLU A 115 -0.93 5.37 -13.87
C GLU A 115 -1.69 6.54 -13.24
N VAL A 116 -1.00 7.50 -12.62
CA VAL A 116 -1.66 8.67 -12.01
C VAL A 116 -2.30 9.56 -13.06
N VAL A 117 -1.64 9.78 -14.20
CA VAL A 117 -2.22 10.54 -15.33
C VAL A 117 -3.49 9.87 -15.85
N SER A 118 -3.46 8.55 -16.01
CA SER A 118 -4.64 7.79 -16.45
C SER A 118 -5.79 7.92 -15.45
N LEU A 119 -5.52 7.69 -14.16
CA LEU A 119 -6.55 7.79 -13.13
C LEU A 119 -7.17 9.18 -13.07
N LYS A 120 -6.37 10.24 -13.04
CA LYS A 120 -6.88 11.63 -12.99
C LYS A 120 -7.57 12.09 -14.27
N THR A 121 -7.31 11.42 -15.39
CA THR A 121 -8.03 11.70 -16.65
C THR A 121 -9.45 11.13 -16.59
N TYR A 122 -9.63 9.90 -16.08
CA TYR A 122 -10.94 9.26 -15.99
C TYR A 122 -11.73 9.67 -14.75
N TYR A 123 -11.03 10.06 -13.68
CA TYR A 123 -11.58 10.42 -12.38
C TYR A 123 -10.94 11.74 -11.90
N PRO A 124 -11.27 12.87 -12.52
CA PRO A 124 -10.62 14.17 -12.25
C PRO A 124 -10.88 14.70 -10.84
N ASP A 125 -11.98 14.29 -10.21
CA ASP A 125 -12.36 14.70 -8.86
C ASP A 125 -11.85 13.76 -7.76
N SER A 126 -11.17 12.67 -8.16
CA SER A 126 -10.56 11.72 -7.22
C SER A 126 -9.14 12.12 -6.86
N TYR A 127 -8.80 11.89 -5.60
CA TYR A 127 -7.44 12.00 -5.10
C TYR A 127 -6.72 10.68 -5.28
N ILE A 128 -5.46 10.72 -5.71
CA ILE A 128 -4.67 9.53 -6.01
C ILE A 128 -3.50 9.46 -5.05
N ALA A 129 -3.42 8.38 -4.26
CA ALA A 129 -2.40 8.19 -3.25
C ALA A 129 -1.48 7.01 -3.60
N LEU A 130 -0.23 7.08 -3.14
CA LEU A 130 0.77 6.05 -3.35
C LEU A 130 1.24 5.46 -2.01
N VAL A 131 1.27 4.13 -1.92
CA VAL A 131 2.03 3.43 -0.88
C VAL A 131 3.15 2.66 -1.58
N PHE A 132 4.40 2.96 -1.27
CA PHE A 132 5.55 2.32 -1.92
C PHE A 132 6.44 1.62 -0.90
N LEU A 133 6.49 0.29 -1.01
CA LEU A 133 7.29 -0.62 -0.20
C LEU A 133 8.62 -0.94 -0.92
N LEU A 134 9.73 -0.43 -0.41
CA LEU A 134 11.07 -0.56 -0.97
C LEU A 134 11.95 -1.46 -0.11
N LYS A 135 12.55 -2.50 -0.69
CA LYS A 135 13.49 -3.35 0.04
C LYS A 135 14.88 -2.74 0.04
N ARG A 136 15.52 -2.58 1.21
CA ARG A 136 16.88 -2.02 1.33
C ARG A 136 17.93 -2.88 0.63
N THR A 137 18.03 -4.17 0.96
CA THR A 137 18.96 -5.07 0.27
C THR A 137 18.30 -5.72 -0.94
N ASP A 138 18.83 -5.49 -2.13
CA ASP A 138 18.30 -6.08 -3.37
C ASP A 138 18.40 -7.61 -3.37
N LEU A 139 17.31 -8.31 -3.68
CA LEU A 139 17.32 -9.77 -3.66
C LEU A 139 18.20 -10.41 -4.73
N SER A 140 18.32 -9.77 -5.89
CA SER A 140 19.03 -10.29 -7.07
C SER A 140 20.53 -10.01 -7.01
N SER A 141 20.94 -8.81 -6.59
CA SER A 141 22.35 -8.42 -6.51
C SER A 141 22.93 -8.49 -5.10
N LYS A 142 22.10 -8.66 -4.07
CA LYS A 142 22.50 -8.61 -2.64
C LYS A 142 23.16 -7.30 -2.22
N THR A 143 22.92 -6.22 -2.98
CA THR A 143 23.50 -4.90 -2.70
C THR A 143 22.56 -4.07 -1.84
N ASP A 144 23.11 -3.34 -0.87
CA ASP A 144 22.39 -2.28 -0.16
C ASP A 144 22.00 -1.16 -1.16
N CYS A 145 20.72 -0.79 -1.16
CA CYS A 145 20.15 0.23 -2.03
C CYS A 145 19.88 1.55 -1.31
N LEU A 146 20.22 1.69 -0.03
CA LEU A 146 19.90 2.90 0.74
C LEU A 146 20.51 4.18 0.13
N GLU A 147 21.78 4.12 -0.26
CA GLU A 147 22.45 5.24 -0.95
C GLU A 147 21.78 5.54 -2.29
N TYR A 148 21.45 4.50 -3.07
CA TYR A 148 20.74 4.66 -4.33
C TYR A 148 19.38 5.33 -4.14
N TYR A 149 18.65 4.99 -3.08
CA TYR A 149 17.38 5.64 -2.74
C TYR A 149 17.57 7.10 -2.36
N ASN A 150 18.57 7.43 -1.55
CA ASN A 150 18.92 8.80 -1.18
C ASN A 150 19.22 9.67 -2.41
N GLU A 151 19.83 9.10 -3.44
CA GLU A 151 20.11 9.83 -4.68
C GLU A 151 18.91 9.93 -5.63
N ASN A 152 18.10 8.87 -5.74
CA ASN A 152 17.13 8.73 -6.83
C ASN A 152 15.69 9.07 -6.43
N ILE A 153 15.28 8.85 -5.17
CA ILE A 153 13.93 9.20 -4.71
C ILE A 153 13.66 10.71 -4.89
N PRO A 154 14.55 11.63 -4.43
CA PRO A 154 14.33 13.08 -4.60
C PRO A 154 14.21 13.52 -6.06
N LYS A 155 14.95 12.86 -6.96
CA LYS A 155 15.03 13.23 -8.38
C LYS A 155 13.89 12.67 -9.22
N LYS A 156 13.35 11.50 -8.82
CA LYS A 156 12.44 10.72 -9.67
C LYS A 156 11.06 10.52 -9.06
N LEU A 157 10.99 10.17 -7.77
CA LEU A 157 9.73 9.86 -7.11
C LEU A 157 9.08 11.12 -6.51
N ILE A 158 9.85 11.94 -5.80
CA ILE A 158 9.31 13.14 -5.15
C ILE A 158 8.67 14.14 -6.12
N PRO A 159 9.18 14.35 -7.35
CA PRO A 159 8.50 15.21 -8.33
C PRO A 159 7.11 14.71 -8.75
N LEU A 160 6.83 13.42 -8.57
CA LEU A 160 5.51 12.82 -8.81
C LEU A 160 4.57 12.92 -7.60
N ILE A 161 5.02 13.45 -6.47
CA ILE A 161 4.23 13.59 -5.25
C ILE A 161 3.99 15.08 -5.00
N ASN A 162 2.73 15.47 -4.89
CA ASN A 162 2.34 16.83 -4.52
C ASN A 162 1.20 16.78 -3.51
N THR A 163 1.55 16.90 -2.24
CA THR A 163 0.59 16.86 -1.12
C THR A 163 -0.08 18.21 -0.87
N SER A 164 0.34 19.27 -1.56
CA SER A 164 -0.13 20.64 -1.31
C SER A 164 -1.19 21.10 -2.29
N ILE A 165 -1.05 20.76 -3.57
CA ILE A 165 -1.96 21.19 -4.65
C ILE A 165 -2.19 20.03 -5.63
N PRO A 166 -3.43 19.56 -5.81
CA PRO A 166 -3.72 18.51 -6.79
C PRO A 166 -3.34 18.92 -8.22
N THR A 167 -2.53 18.11 -8.89
CA THR A 167 -2.21 18.27 -10.33
C THR A 167 -2.62 17.01 -11.09
N LYS A 168 -2.74 17.08 -12.43
CA LYS A 168 -3.20 15.94 -13.24
C LYS A 168 -2.20 14.78 -13.35
N ASP A 169 -0.97 14.99 -12.93
CA ASP A 169 0.18 14.13 -13.19
C ASP A 169 0.95 13.72 -11.92
N ARG A 170 0.44 14.04 -10.74
CA ARG A 170 1.08 13.78 -9.45
C ARG A 170 0.12 13.12 -8.46
N PHE A 171 0.68 12.33 -7.55
CA PHE A 171 -0.01 11.77 -6.39
C PHE A 171 -0.29 12.86 -5.36
N ASP A 172 -1.45 12.81 -4.75
CA ASP A 172 -1.93 13.76 -3.74
C ASP A 172 -1.52 13.39 -2.32
N ALA A 173 -1.13 12.13 -2.09
CA ALA A 173 -0.58 11.65 -0.82
C ALA A 173 0.39 10.49 -1.09
N ALA A 174 1.39 10.32 -0.22
CA ALA A 174 2.35 9.23 -0.35
C ALA A 174 2.82 8.67 1.00
N LEU A 175 3.02 7.36 1.04
CA LEU A 175 3.64 6.60 2.11
C LEU A 175 4.82 5.82 1.51
N ILE A 176 6.02 6.02 2.05
CA ILE A 176 7.22 5.29 1.65
C ILE A 176 7.67 4.44 2.84
N ILE A 177 7.66 3.13 2.64
CA ILE A 177 8.13 2.16 3.63
C ILE A 177 9.41 1.53 3.09
N ILE A 178 10.51 1.70 3.81
CA ILE A 178 11.75 0.98 3.53
C ILE A 178 11.84 -0.17 4.53
N TRP A 179 12.13 -1.37 4.04
CA TRP A 179 12.20 -2.58 4.86
C TRP A 179 13.38 -3.45 4.45
N ASP A 180 13.82 -4.33 5.34
CA ASP A 180 14.79 -5.38 5.02
C ASP A 180 14.57 -6.61 5.90
N ILE A 181 15.40 -7.63 5.72
CA ILE A 181 15.42 -8.85 6.52
C ILE A 181 16.72 -8.89 7.33
N ASP A 182 16.63 -9.12 8.63
CA ASP A 182 17.77 -9.25 9.53
C ASP A 182 18.47 -10.62 9.38
N ASN A 183 19.56 -10.81 10.14
CA ASN A 183 20.32 -12.06 10.13
C ASN A 183 19.53 -13.28 10.65
N ASN A 184 18.42 -13.05 11.36
CA ASN A 184 17.53 -14.08 11.88
C ASN A 184 16.39 -14.40 10.92
N GLY A 185 16.32 -13.75 9.75
CA GLY A 185 15.25 -13.93 8.78
C GLY A 185 13.99 -13.09 9.06
N ASN A 186 14.04 -12.14 10.00
CA ASN A 186 12.90 -11.30 10.35
C ASN A 186 12.93 -9.97 9.58
N ILE A 187 11.77 -9.59 9.05
CA ILE A 187 11.53 -8.26 8.49
C ILE A 187 11.68 -7.22 9.58
N TYR A 188 12.42 -6.16 9.26
CA TYR A 188 12.42 -4.90 10.01
C TYR A 188 12.15 -3.72 9.07
N LEU A 189 11.71 -2.61 9.67
CA LEU A 189 11.46 -1.36 8.96
C LEU A 189 12.60 -0.37 9.22
N GLU A 190 13.09 0.26 8.16
CA GLU A 190 14.11 1.32 8.23
C GLU A 190 13.43 2.66 8.58
N LYS A 191 12.93 2.75 9.81
CA LYS A 191 12.18 3.92 10.32
C LYS A 191 13.05 5.18 10.40
N ASP A 192 14.38 5.03 10.44
CA ASP A 192 15.30 6.14 10.61
C ASP A 192 15.67 6.90 9.33
N ASN A 193 15.40 6.31 8.17
CA ASN A 193 15.65 6.97 6.89
C ASN A 193 14.81 8.24 6.72
N PHE A 194 15.41 9.27 6.13
CA PHE A 194 14.79 10.58 5.88
C PHE A 194 13.43 10.48 5.18
N PHE A 195 13.30 9.67 4.13
CA PHE A 195 12.04 9.54 3.39
C PHE A 195 10.99 8.78 4.19
N ALA A 196 11.39 7.73 4.92
CA ALA A 196 10.49 6.97 5.78
C ALA A 196 9.94 7.82 6.93
N LYS A 197 10.71 8.83 7.39
CA LYS A 197 10.24 9.82 8.38
C LYS A 197 9.26 10.84 7.79
N ILE A 198 9.49 11.30 6.57
CA ILE A 198 8.63 12.33 5.94
C ILE A 198 7.35 11.72 5.38
N TYR A 199 7.46 10.64 4.63
CA TYR A 199 6.33 9.93 4.00
C TYR A 199 5.91 8.75 4.88
N ASN A 200 5.70 9.02 6.17
CA ASN A 200 5.27 8.03 7.15
C ASN A 200 3.74 7.85 7.13
N VAL A 201 3.25 6.87 7.89
CA VAL A 201 1.82 6.52 7.93
C VAL A 201 0.97 7.67 8.50
N ASP A 202 1.45 8.37 9.51
CA ASP A 202 0.69 9.46 10.15
C ASP A 202 0.51 10.66 9.21
N ASN A 203 1.56 11.04 8.49
CA ASN A 203 1.50 12.09 7.48
C ASN A 203 0.61 11.68 6.31
N PHE A 204 0.71 10.43 5.85
CA PHE A 204 -0.18 9.89 4.84
C PHE A 204 -1.66 10.00 5.25
N LEU A 205 -2.00 9.59 6.48
CA LEU A 205 -3.36 9.69 7.00
C LEU A 205 -3.81 11.13 7.16
N LYS A 206 -2.92 12.04 7.59
CA LYS A 206 -3.20 13.47 7.68
C LYS A 206 -3.53 14.06 6.31
N ASP A 207 -2.76 13.72 5.28
CA ASP A 207 -3.01 14.17 3.90
C ASP A 207 -4.38 13.64 3.43
N ILE A 208 -4.67 12.35 3.59
CA ILE A 208 -5.98 11.78 3.26
C ILE A 208 -7.11 12.43 4.08
N ASN A 209 -6.90 12.69 5.37
CA ASN A 209 -7.91 13.31 6.21
C ASN A 209 -8.25 14.73 5.75
N SER A 210 -7.23 15.52 5.37
CA SER A 210 -7.43 16.88 4.86
C SER A 210 -8.28 16.91 3.59
N ILE A 211 -8.21 15.82 2.81
CA ILE A 211 -8.93 15.62 1.56
C ILE A 211 -10.41 15.24 1.79
N ILE A 212 -10.67 14.34 2.75
CA ILE A 212 -12.01 13.80 3.00
C ILE A 212 -12.85 14.61 3.99
N SER A 213 -12.20 15.40 4.86
CA SER A 213 -12.85 16.17 5.93
C SER A 213 -13.93 17.18 5.50
N PRO A 214 -14.10 17.59 4.22
CA PRO A 214 -15.22 18.47 3.89
C PRO A 214 -16.62 17.84 3.83
N GLN A 215 -16.84 16.52 3.71
CA GLN A 215 -18.19 15.99 3.36
C GLN A 215 -18.55 14.61 3.95
N LYS A 216 -19.85 14.39 4.18
CA LYS A 216 -20.44 13.13 4.69
C LYS A 216 -20.42 12.05 3.61
N ILE A 217 -19.43 11.17 3.69
CA ILE A 217 -19.31 9.95 2.87
C ILE A 217 -20.49 9.02 3.20
N THR A 218 -21.27 8.63 2.20
CA THR A 218 -22.29 7.55 2.29
C THR A 218 -22.12 6.63 1.08
N SER A 219 -22.14 5.29 1.24
CA SER A 219 -21.92 4.33 0.14
C SER A 219 -23.03 3.27 0.01
N GLN A 220 -23.07 2.65 -1.17
CA GLN A 220 -23.64 1.33 -1.42
C GLN A 220 -22.48 0.30 -1.42
N PHE A 221 -22.57 -0.72 -0.54
CA PHE A 221 -21.67 -1.88 -0.31
C PHE A 221 -20.37 -1.66 0.47
N SER A 222 -19.93 -2.71 1.22
CA SER A 222 -19.20 -2.50 2.48
C SER A 222 -18.03 -3.41 2.94
N LEU A 223 -17.00 -2.95 3.71
CA LEU A 223 -16.03 -3.82 4.49
C LEU A 223 -16.80 -4.77 5.43
N SER A 224 -18.05 -4.47 5.82
CA SER A 224 -18.90 -5.41 6.57
C SER A 224 -19.21 -6.69 5.77
N ASP A 225 -19.00 -6.67 4.45
CA ASP A 225 -19.16 -7.80 3.54
C ASP A 225 -17.83 -8.56 3.29
N LEU A 226 -16.79 -8.29 4.09
CA LEU A 226 -15.64 -9.18 4.25
C LEU A 226 -16.08 -10.47 4.93
N ASP A 227 -16.72 -11.33 4.16
CA ASP A 227 -16.80 -12.74 4.46
C ASP A 227 -15.37 -13.27 4.67
N LEU A 228 -15.14 -14.03 5.74
CA LEU A 228 -13.88 -14.72 5.98
C LEU A 228 -13.42 -15.52 4.75
N ILE A 229 -14.37 -15.98 3.93
CA ILE A 229 -14.12 -16.63 2.65
C ILE A 229 -13.46 -15.68 1.64
N ASN A 230 -13.89 -14.42 1.55
CA ASN A 230 -13.31 -13.42 0.64
C ASN A 230 -11.90 -12.97 1.08
N VAL A 231 -11.69 -12.79 2.38
CA VAL A 231 -10.35 -12.51 2.95
C VAL A 231 -9.43 -13.69 2.72
N ARG A 232 -9.92 -14.92 2.93
CA ARG A 232 -9.17 -16.14 2.63
C ARG A 232 -8.80 -16.20 1.16
N ASN A 233 -9.75 -16.01 0.25
CA ASN A 233 -9.51 -16.01 -1.19
C ASN A 233 -8.51 -14.93 -1.62
N TYR A 234 -8.55 -13.77 -0.96
CA TYR A 234 -7.62 -12.67 -1.20
C TYR A 234 -6.21 -13.01 -0.73
N LEU A 235 -6.02 -13.62 0.43
CA LEU A 235 -4.70 -13.90 0.98
C LEU A 235 -4.12 -15.28 0.59
N THR A 236 -4.91 -16.15 -0.04
CA THR A 236 -4.47 -17.48 -0.51
C THR A 236 -3.47 -17.35 -1.68
N ILE A 237 -2.38 -18.11 -1.65
CA ILE A 237 -1.37 -18.14 -2.73
C ILE A 237 -1.96 -18.96 -3.88
N LYS A 238 -2.42 -18.27 -4.93
CA LYS A 238 -2.75 -18.95 -6.19
C LYS A 238 -1.45 -19.36 -6.88
N SER A 239 -1.26 -20.67 -7.03
CA SER A 239 -0.20 -21.30 -7.83
C SER A 239 -0.34 -20.97 -9.31
#